data_AF-A0A7S8HER6-F1
#
_entry.id   AF-A0A7S8HER6-F1
#
_cell.length_a   1.000
_cell.length_b   1.000
_cell.length_c   1.000
_cell.angle_alpha   90.00
_cell.angle_beta   90.00
_cell.angle_gamma   90.00
#
_symmetry.space_group_name_H-M   'P 1'
#
loop_
_entity.id
_entity.type
_entity.pdbx_description
1 polymer ?
#
loop_
_entity_poly.entity_id
_entity_poly.type
_entity_poly.pdbx_seq_one_letter_code
_entity_poly.pdbx_strand_id
1 'polypeptide(L)'
;MSILEQWTTLDPILVAIISILMNIIVSILGVVPSTFVTLGTVSALGVQASIPILIIGEALGAMASFILYRKGINLFREKQEKPVNNKFLRIVRDKEGAEAFFAVIILRLLPFVPSGLVALTAAFSKMGFLSFTIATTIGKIPSLFLEVGFVTVLQQLPTYLYVGTLVLLLVVSLLSFKAKRN
;
A
#
# COMPACT_ATOMS: atom_id res chain seq x y z
N MET A 1 8.08 7.53 -32.56
CA MET A 1 8.32 6.71 -31.37
C MET A 1 7.20 6.98 -30.39
N SER A 2 6.42 5.95 -30.06
CA SER A 2 5.33 6.09 -29.10
C SER A 2 5.90 6.20 -27.69
N ILE A 3 5.20 6.88 -26.77
CA ILE A 3 5.63 7.03 -25.36
C ILE A 3 5.96 5.66 -24.74
N LEU A 4 5.27 4.60 -25.18
CA LEU A 4 5.44 3.21 -24.74
C LEU A 4 6.81 2.61 -25.11
N GLU A 5 7.41 3.01 -26.24
CA GLU A 5 8.74 2.52 -26.68
C GLU A 5 9.88 3.13 -25.84
N GLN A 6 9.67 4.30 -25.23
CA GLN A 6 10.68 4.96 -24.41
C GLN A 6 10.80 4.31 -23.01
N TRP A 7 9.73 3.70 -22.50
CA TRP A 7 9.77 2.93 -21.25
C TRP A 7 10.50 1.60 -21.40
N THR A 8 10.44 0.97 -22.57
CA THR A 8 11.16 -0.29 -22.85
C THR A 8 12.67 -0.13 -22.99
N THR A 9 13.17 1.10 -23.10
CA THR A 9 14.62 1.42 -23.17
C THR A 9 15.24 1.81 -21.83
N LEU A 10 14.45 1.92 -20.75
CA LEU A 10 15.00 2.21 -19.43
C LEU A 10 15.75 1.00 -18.90
N ASP A 11 16.92 1.24 -18.31
CA ASP A 11 17.71 0.20 -17.65
C ASP A 11 16.82 -0.52 -16.61
N PRO A 12 16.66 -1.85 -16.69
CA PRO A 12 15.86 -2.62 -15.74
C PRO A 12 16.21 -2.34 -14.28
N ILE A 13 17.48 -2.05 -13.99
CA ILE A 13 17.95 -1.71 -12.64
C ILE A 13 17.36 -0.37 -12.19
N LEU A 14 17.35 0.63 -13.07
CA LEU A 14 16.78 1.95 -12.78
C LEU A 14 15.28 1.84 -12.50
N VAL A 15 14.54 1.06 -13.31
CA VAL A 15 13.11 0.82 -13.08
C VAL A 15 12.88 0.11 -11.75
N ALA A 16 13.73 -0.86 -11.39
CA ALA A 16 13.64 -1.54 -10.10
C ALA A 16 13.82 -0.57 -8.92
N ILE A 17 14.85 0.28 -8.97
CA ILE A 17 15.14 1.28 -7.94
C ILE A 17 13.96 2.26 -7.80
N ILE A 18 13.47 2.80 -8.92
CA ILE A 18 12.34 3.72 -8.93
C ILE A 18 11.09 3.04 -8.34
N SER A 19 10.83 1.79 -8.71
CA SER A 19 9.67 1.02 -8.21
C SER A 19 9.75 0.81 -6.69
N ILE A 20 10.94 0.52 -6.16
CA ILE A 20 11.16 0.37 -4.72
C ILE A 20 10.94 1.71 -4.01
N LEU A 21 11.53 2.79 -4.50
CA LEU A 21 11.38 4.13 -3.92
C LEU A 21 9.91 4.59 -3.95
N MET A 22 9.20 4.34 -5.04
CA MET A 22 7.79 4.67 -5.16
C MET A 22 6.93 3.88 -4.19
N ASN A 23 7.20 2.58 -4.00
CA ASN A 23 6.49 1.79 -2.98
C ASN A 23 6.74 2.34 -1.56
N ILE A 24 7.97 2.78 -1.26
CA ILE A 24 8.27 3.42 0.03
C ILE A 24 7.44 4.69 0.20
N ILE A 25 7.47 5.60 -0.78
CA ILE A 25 6.73 6.87 -0.74
C ILE A 25 5.22 6.60 -0.58
N VAL A 26 4.66 5.74 -1.43
CA VAL A 26 3.23 5.40 -1.43
C VAL A 26 2.80 4.79 -0.09
N SER A 27 3.61 3.89 0.47
CA SER A 27 3.32 3.29 1.78
C SER A 27 3.32 4.33 2.91
N ILE A 28 4.26 5.29 2.88
CA ILE A 28 4.35 6.36 3.88
C ILE A 28 3.19 7.36 3.76
N LEU A 29 2.69 7.61 2.55
CA LEU A 29 1.50 8.43 2.35
C LEU A 29 0.23 7.73 2.87
N GLY A 30 0.20 6.40 2.79
CA GLY A 30 -0.82 5.53 3.36
C GLY A 30 -2.23 5.63 2.77
N VAL A 31 -2.48 6.58 1.87
CA VAL A 31 -3.77 6.76 1.18
C VAL A 31 -3.76 6.24 -0.25
N VAL A 32 -2.58 6.11 -0.85
CA VAL A 32 -2.43 5.71 -2.26
C VAL A 32 -2.31 4.19 -2.34
N PRO A 33 -3.15 3.50 -3.15
CA PRO A 33 -2.97 2.08 -3.43
C PRO A 33 -1.64 1.82 -4.13
N SER A 34 -0.84 0.87 -3.62
CA SER A 34 0.43 0.46 -4.24
C SER A 34 0.24 -0.24 -5.60
N THR A 35 -0.98 -0.62 -5.94
CA THR A 35 -1.37 -1.18 -7.24
C THR A 35 -0.98 -0.27 -8.41
N PHE A 36 -0.95 1.06 -8.22
CA PHE A 36 -0.45 1.98 -9.24
C PHE A 36 1.04 1.77 -9.53
N VAL A 37 1.84 1.49 -8.49
CA VAL A 37 3.26 1.15 -8.66
C VAL A 37 3.37 -0.21 -9.33
N THR A 38 2.58 -1.21 -8.90
CA THR A 38 2.52 -2.53 -9.53
C THR A 38 2.20 -2.44 -11.03
N LEU A 39 1.21 -1.63 -11.43
CA LEU A 39 0.88 -1.38 -12.84
C LEU A 39 2.09 -0.84 -13.60
N GLY A 40 2.75 0.20 -13.08
CA GLY A 40 3.94 0.79 -13.69
C GLY A 40 5.09 -0.22 -13.84
N THR A 41 5.43 -0.92 -12.76
CA THR A 41 6.54 -1.89 -12.75
C THR A 41 6.27 -3.05 -13.70
N VAL A 42 5.07 -3.64 -13.69
CA VAL A 42 4.68 -4.73 -14.60
C VAL A 42 4.67 -4.27 -16.05
N SER A 43 4.22 -3.04 -16.34
CA SER A 43 4.24 -2.48 -17.70
C SER A 43 5.66 -2.29 -18.23
N ALA A 44 6.62 -1.98 -17.35
CA ALA A 44 8.00 -1.69 -17.74
C ALA A 44 8.91 -2.94 -17.77
N LEU A 45 8.74 -3.87 -16.81
CA LEU A 45 9.64 -5.03 -16.63
C LEU A 45 9.00 -6.39 -16.95
N GLY A 46 7.69 -6.40 -17.21
CA GLY A 46 6.92 -7.64 -17.32
C GLY A 46 6.69 -8.30 -15.96
N VAL A 47 5.82 -9.31 -15.95
CA VAL A 47 5.33 -9.96 -14.72
C VAL A 47 6.44 -10.60 -13.91
N GLN A 48 7.30 -11.39 -14.54
CA GLN A 48 8.28 -12.23 -13.85
C GLN A 48 9.33 -11.41 -13.10
N ALA A 49 9.89 -10.38 -13.74
CA ALA A 49 10.89 -9.51 -13.12
C ALA A 49 10.28 -8.56 -12.08
N SER A 50 9.01 -8.18 -12.23
CA SER A 50 8.33 -7.24 -11.33
C SER A 50 8.03 -7.84 -9.96
N ILE A 51 7.66 -9.12 -9.87
CA ILE A 51 7.26 -9.75 -8.60
C ILE A 51 8.30 -9.57 -7.48
N PRO A 52 9.58 -9.97 -7.64
CA PRO A 52 10.57 -9.83 -6.57
C PRO A 52 10.81 -8.36 -6.21
N ILE A 53 10.84 -7.45 -7.20
CA ILE A 53 11.04 -6.02 -7.00
C ILE A 53 9.89 -5.42 -6.17
N LEU A 54 8.65 -5.78 -6.50
CA LEU A 54 7.46 -5.30 -5.82
C LEU A 54 7.37 -5.85 -4.39
N ILE A 55 7.73 -7.12 -4.16
CA ILE A 55 7.80 -7.68 -2.79
C ILE A 55 8.80 -6.90 -1.94
N ILE A 56 10.01 -6.66 -2.47
CA ILE A 56 11.06 -5.92 -1.75
C ILE A 56 10.61 -4.48 -1.49
N GLY A 57 10.09 -3.79 -2.51
CA GLY A 57 9.61 -2.41 -2.38
C GLY A 57 8.49 -2.27 -1.35
N GLU A 58 7.51 -3.18 -1.38
CA GLU A 58 6.40 -3.21 -0.43
C GLU A 58 6.85 -3.51 1.00
N ALA A 59 7.76 -4.48 1.17
CA ALA A 59 8.31 -4.80 2.48
C ALA A 59 9.06 -3.60 3.07
N LEU A 60 9.96 -2.98 2.29
CA LEU A 60 10.72 -1.80 2.71
C LEU A 60 9.79 -0.62 3.01
N GLY A 61 8.80 -0.37 2.15
CA GLY A 61 7.84 0.70 2.35
C GLY A 61 6.97 0.49 3.59
N ALA A 62 6.48 -0.73 3.81
CA ALA A 62 5.73 -1.09 5.01
C ALA A 62 6.58 -0.92 6.28
N MET A 63 7.83 -1.38 6.26
CA MET A 63 8.77 -1.23 7.37
C MET A 63 9.01 0.25 7.72
N ALA A 64 9.30 1.08 6.71
CA ALA A 64 9.50 2.52 6.88
C ALA A 64 8.25 3.18 7.47
N SER A 65 7.08 2.87 6.91
CA SER A 65 5.80 3.40 7.36
C SER A 65 5.48 3.02 8.80
N PHE A 66 5.69 1.75 9.17
CA PHE A 66 5.46 1.28 10.54
C PHE A 66 6.32 2.06 11.55
N ILE A 67 7.61 2.24 11.25
CA ILE A 67 8.53 2.99 12.12
C ILE A 67 8.06 4.43 12.26
N LEU A 68 7.76 5.09 11.14
CA LEU A 68 7.32 6.49 11.13
C LEU A 68 6.00 6.69 11.86
N TYR A 69 5.00 5.85 11.58
CA TYR A 69 3.69 5.92 12.23
C TYR A 69 3.80 5.65 13.72
N ARG A 70 4.55 4.63 14.15
CA ARG A 70 4.71 4.34 15.58
C ARG A 70 5.44 5.46 16.31
N LYS A 71 6.48 6.03 15.70
CA LYS A 71 7.16 7.20 16.27
C LYS A 71 6.20 8.40 16.39
N GLY A 72 5.43 8.68 15.35
CA GLY A 72 4.40 9.72 15.36
C GLY A 72 3.38 9.50 16.47
N ILE A 73 2.79 8.30 16.56
CA ILE A 73 1.80 7.93 17.57
C ILE A 73 2.34 8.12 19.00
N ASN A 74 3.59 7.70 19.26
CA ASN A 74 4.22 7.85 20.57
C ASN A 74 4.45 9.31 20.93
N LEU A 75 4.91 10.15 19.98
CA LEU A 75 5.06 11.59 20.19
C LEU A 75 3.73 12.29 20.49
N PHE A 76 2.66 11.92 19.79
CA PHE A 76 1.32 12.46 20.04
C PHE A 76 0.78 12.03 21.40
N ARG A 77 1.09 10.82 21.87
CA ARG A 77 0.69 10.33 23.19
C ARG A 77 1.37 11.05 24.33
N GLU A 78 2.67 11.29 24.20
CA GLU A 78 3.46 12.01 25.22
C GLU A 78 2.95 13.45 25.40
N LYS A 79 2.47 14.08 24.32
CA LYS A 79 1.89 15.44 24.36
C LYS A 79 0.43 15.51 24.78
N GLN A 80 -0.29 14.38 24.90
CA GLN A 80 -1.71 14.37 25.25
C GLN A 80 -1.91 14.01 26.72
N GLU A 81 -2.48 14.94 27.49
CA GLU A 81 -2.87 14.71 28.89
C GLU A 81 -4.06 13.73 29.05
N LYS A 82 -4.84 13.51 27.99
CA LYS A 82 -6.00 12.61 27.98
C LYS A 82 -5.91 11.60 26.85
N PRO A 83 -6.14 10.29 27.11
CA PRO A 83 -6.06 9.28 26.07
C PRO A 83 -7.16 9.46 25.02
N VAL A 84 -6.81 9.31 23.74
CA VAL A 84 -7.77 9.28 22.62
C VAL A 84 -8.81 8.17 22.86
N ASN A 85 -10.04 8.56 23.18
CA ASN A 85 -11.14 7.63 23.49
C ASN A 85 -11.92 7.22 22.22
N ASN A 86 -11.23 6.56 21.28
CA ASN A 86 -11.90 5.96 20.12
C ASN A 86 -12.00 4.43 20.33
N LYS A 87 -13.23 3.90 20.30
CA LYS A 87 -13.53 2.47 20.48
C LYS A 87 -12.74 1.59 19.49
N PHE A 88 -12.54 2.04 18.25
CA PHE A 88 -11.79 1.31 17.24
C PHE A 88 -10.29 1.24 17.59
N LEU A 89 -9.70 2.38 17.98
CA LEU A 89 -8.28 2.43 18.37
C LEU A 89 -7.99 1.59 19.60
N ARG A 90 -8.94 1.49 20.53
CA ARG A 90 -8.82 0.63 21.71
C ARG A 90 -8.80 -0.85 21.33
N ILE A 91 -9.71 -1.29 20.45
CA ILE A 91 -9.74 -2.68 19.96
C ILE A 91 -8.43 -3.05 19.26
N VAL A 92 -7.91 -2.17 18.39
CA VAL A 92 -6.64 -2.42 17.68
C VAL A 92 -5.45 -2.42 18.64
N ARG A 93 -5.45 -1.53 19.63
CA ARG A 93 -4.41 -1.42 20.66
C ARG A 93 -4.32 -2.64 21.55
N ASP A 94 -5.46 -3.22 21.89
CA ASP A 94 -5.53 -4.35 22.83
C ASP A 94 -5.15 -5.68 22.14
N LYS A 95 -4.99 -5.70 20.81
CA LYS A 95 -4.42 -6.85 20.09
C LYS A 95 -2.91 -6.96 20.31
N GLU A 96 -2.48 -8.15 20.72
CA GLU A 96 -1.08 -8.48 20.98
C GLU A 96 -0.69 -9.82 20.36
N GLY A 97 0.62 -10.07 20.28
CA GLY A 97 1.16 -11.38 19.88
C GLY A 97 0.58 -11.92 18.58
N ALA A 98 0.06 -13.16 18.65
CA ALA A 98 -0.47 -13.87 17.49
C ALA A 98 -1.72 -13.21 16.88
N GLU A 99 -2.59 -12.59 17.68
CA GLU A 99 -3.82 -11.98 17.17
C GLU A 99 -3.53 -10.79 16.26
N ALA A 100 -2.57 -9.93 16.64
CA ALA A 100 -2.12 -8.82 15.81
C ALA A 100 -1.41 -9.34 14.54
N PHE A 101 -0.63 -10.41 14.67
CA PHE A 101 0.06 -11.06 13.55
C PHE A 101 -0.91 -11.59 12.50
N PHE A 102 -1.89 -12.40 12.90
CA PHE A 102 -2.89 -12.92 11.97
C PHE A 102 -3.79 -11.82 11.41
N ALA A 103 -4.11 -10.79 12.19
CA ALA A 103 -4.86 -9.64 11.68
C ALA A 103 -4.12 -8.93 10.53
N VAL A 104 -2.80 -8.72 10.65
CA VAL A 104 -1.99 -8.14 9.57
C VAL A 104 -1.96 -9.05 8.35
N ILE A 105 -1.79 -10.36 8.52
CA ILE A 105 -1.80 -11.30 7.39
C ILE A 105 -3.15 -11.24 6.67
N ILE A 106 -4.27 -11.35 7.39
CA ILE A 106 -5.61 -11.31 6.79
C ILE A 106 -5.82 -10.00 6.03
N LEU A 107 -5.44 -8.86 6.63
CA LEU A 107 -5.57 -7.56 5.98
C LEU A 107 -4.70 -7.46 4.72
N ARG A 108 -3.54 -8.15 4.70
CA ARG A 108 -2.63 -8.20 3.56
C ARG A 108 -3.03 -9.17 2.47
N LEU A 109 -3.87 -10.17 2.76
CA LEU A 109 -4.44 -11.07 1.74
C LEU A 109 -5.43 -10.34 0.83
N LEU A 110 -6.06 -9.27 1.33
CA LEU A 110 -6.96 -8.45 0.53
C LEU A 110 -6.14 -7.64 -0.49
N PRO A 111 -6.40 -7.80 -1.80
CA PRO A 111 -5.74 -6.99 -2.81
C PRO A 111 -6.19 -5.53 -2.70
N PHE A 112 -5.35 -4.62 -3.19
CA PHE A 112 -5.64 -3.17 -3.24
C PHE A 112 -5.70 -2.45 -1.89
N VAL A 113 -5.47 -3.15 -0.77
CA VAL A 113 -5.36 -2.50 0.53
C VAL A 113 -4.05 -1.69 0.60
N PRO A 114 -4.12 -0.36 0.84
CA PRO A 114 -2.93 0.46 0.95
C PRO A 114 -2.00 -0.03 2.07
N SER A 115 -0.73 -0.20 1.74
CA SER A 115 0.30 -0.67 2.67
C SER A 115 0.45 0.20 3.91
N GLY A 116 0.26 1.51 3.78
CA GLY A 116 0.29 2.41 4.91
C GLY A 116 -0.90 2.22 5.87
N LEU A 117 -2.09 1.83 5.40
CA LEU A 117 -3.20 1.52 6.31
C LEU A 117 -2.88 0.29 7.17
N VAL A 118 -2.29 -0.75 6.57
CA VAL A 118 -1.82 -1.94 7.30
C VAL A 118 -0.72 -1.57 8.29
N ALA A 119 0.27 -0.79 7.85
CA ALA A 119 1.36 -0.34 8.73
C ALA A 119 0.85 0.54 9.88
N LEU A 120 -0.14 1.40 9.63
CA LEU A 120 -0.73 2.28 10.63
C LEU A 120 -1.51 1.47 11.67
N THR A 121 -2.37 0.56 11.23
CA THR A 121 -3.13 -0.31 12.15
C THR A 121 -2.18 -1.16 13.01
N ALA A 122 -1.14 -1.73 12.42
CA ALA A 122 -0.10 -2.45 13.15
C ALA A 122 0.67 -1.53 14.11
N ALA A 123 1.02 -0.31 13.72
CA ALA A 123 1.74 0.64 14.55
C ALA A 123 0.94 1.07 15.81
N PHE A 124 -0.39 1.11 15.72
CA PHE A 124 -1.29 1.37 16.86
C PHE A 124 -1.45 0.18 17.83
N SER A 125 -1.23 -1.05 17.36
CA SER A 125 -1.27 -2.27 18.19
C SER A 125 -0.02 -2.40 19.07
N LYS A 126 0.09 -3.46 19.89
CA LYS A 126 1.35 -3.79 20.61
C LYS A 126 2.32 -4.67 19.82
N MET A 127 2.04 -4.92 18.54
CA MET A 127 2.87 -5.75 17.66
C MET A 127 4.32 -5.23 17.59
N GLY A 128 5.30 -6.13 17.61
CA GLY A 128 6.72 -5.80 17.40
C GLY A 128 7.06 -5.56 15.93
N PHE A 129 8.17 -4.84 15.68
CA PHE A 129 8.64 -4.55 14.33
C PHE A 129 8.93 -5.82 13.52
N LEU A 130 9.67 -6.78 14.10
CA LEU A 130 9.99 -8.04 13.41
C LEU A 130 8.76 -8.85 13.07
N SER A 131 7.83 -9.00 14.03
CA SER A 131 6.56 -9.68 13.78
C SER A 131 5.79 -9.01 12.66
N PHE A 132 5.76 -7.67 12.62
CA PHE A 132 5.09 -6.92 11.56
C PHE A 132 5.74 -7.16 10.20
N THR A 133 7.07 -7.07 10.12
CA THR A 133 7.83 -7.29 8.89
C THR A 133 7.59 -8.68 8.32
N ILE A 134 7.59 -9.71 9.17
CA ILE A 134 7.32 -11.09 8.75
C ILE A 134 5.86 -11.22 8.27
N ALA A 135 4.89 -10.78 9.09
CA ALA A 135 3.47 -10.85 8.75
C ALA A 135 3.15 -10.13 7.45
N THR A 136 3.67 -8.91 7.27
CA THR A 136 3.38 -8.07 6.10
C THR A 136 4.01 -8.62 4.84
N THR A 137 5.22 -9.19 4.94
CA THR A 137 5.93 -9.75 3.77
C THR A 137 5.25 -11.04 3.32
N ILE A 138 4.95 -11.95 4.25
CA ILE A 138 4.25 -13.22 3.94
C ILE A 138 2.85 -12.92 3.40
N GLY A 139 2.10 -12.06 4.07
CA GLY A 139 0.73 -11.73 3.67
C GLY A 139 0.63 -11.01 2.32
N LYS A 140 1.67 -10.27 1.90
CA LYS A 140 1.68 -9.56 0.61
C LYS A 140 1.91 -10.51 -0.57
N ILE A 141 2.55 -11.66 -0.39
CA ILE A 141 2.85 -12.57 -1.50
C ILE A 141 1.54 -12.99 -2.22
N PRO A 142 0.51 -13.53 -1.54
CA PRO A 142 -0.73 -13.92 -2.21
C PRO A 142 -1.47 -12.75 -2.87
N SER A 143 -1.58 -11.60 -2.18
CA SER A 143 -2.28 -10.43 -2.74
C SER A 143 -1.54 -9.81 -3.90
N LEU A 144 -0.21 -9.88 -3.94
CA LEU A 144 0.58 -9.41 -5.07
C LEU A 144 0.29 -10.23 -6.33
N PHE A 145 0.17 -11.56 -6.22
CA PHE A 145 -0.21 -12.38 -7.37
C PHE A 145 -1.60 -12.00 -7.91
N LEU A 146 -2.56 -11.71 -7.03
CA LEU A 146 -3.88 -11.21 -7.43
C LEU A 146 -3.79 -9.83 -8.09
N GLU A 147 -3.00 -8.91 -7.55
CA GLU A 147 -2.78 -7.57 -8.11
C GLU A 147 -2.13 -7.63 -9.48
N VAL A 148 -1.08 -8.44 -9.65
CA VAL A 148 -0.38 -8.62 -10.93
C VAL A 148 -1.29 -9.29 -11.96
N GLY A 149 -2.07 -10.29 -11.56
CA GLY A 149 -3.08 -10.92 -12.42
C GLY A 149 -4.14 -9.91 -12.88
N PHE A 150 -4.66 -9.11 -11.95
CA PHE A 150 -5.61 -8.04 -12.26
C PHE A 150 -5.02 -6.99 -13.21
N VAL A 151 -3.80 -6.52 -12.94
CA VAL A 151 -3.07 -5.58 -13.81
C VAL A 151 -2.87 -6.14 -15.21
N THR A 152 -2.51 -7.41 -15.32
CA THR A 152 -2.30 -8.07 -16.62
C THR A 152 -3.59 -8.10 -17.44
N VAL A 153 -4.73 -8.39 -16.80
CA VAL A 153 -6.05 -8.31 -17.45
C VAL A 153 -6.40 -6.87 -17.81
N LEU A 154 -6.13 -5.91 -16.92
CA LEU A 154 -6.37 -4.49 -17.19
C LEU A 154 -5.60 -3.96 -18.40
N GLN A 155 -4.36 -4.42 -18.60
CA GLN A 155 -3.54 -4.04 -19.76
C GLN A 155 -4.12 -4.52 -21.10
N GLN A 156 -4.97 -5.55 -21.09
CA GLN A 156 -5.68 -6.02 -22.29
C GLN A 156 -6.93 -5.20 -22.58
N LEU A 157 -7.40 -4.40 -21.62
CA LEU A 157 -8.56 -3.54 -21.81
C LEU A 157 -8.15 -2.20 -22.46
N PRO A 158 -9.03 -1.61 -23.29
CA PRO A 158 -8.79 -0.30 -23.86
C PRO A 158 -8.56 0.78 -22.79
N THR A 159 -7.56 1.65 -23.01
CA THR A 159 -7.15 2.68 -22.04
C THR A 159 -8.27 3.58 -21.55
N TYR A 160 -9.23 3.90 -22.42
CA TYR A 160 -10.35 4.78 -22.07
C TYR A 160 -11.28 4.20 -21.00
N LEU A 161 -11.35 2.87 -20.82
CA LEU A 161 -12.22 2.24 -19.82
C LEU A 161 -11.72 2.48 -18.40
N TYR A 162 -10.42 2.25 -18.12
CA TYR A 162 -9.89 2.47 -16.77
C TYR A 162 -9.68 3.95 -16.47
N VAL A 163 -9.27 4.77 -17.45
CA VAL A 163 -9.23 6.24 -17.27
C VAL A 163 -10.63 6.78 -17.02
N GLY A 164 -11.63 6.31 -17.76
CA GLY A 164 -13.03 6.67 -17.55
C GLY A 164 -13.53 6.32 -16.15
N THR A 165 -13.15 5.15 -15.63
CA THR A 165 -13.54 4.72 -14.28
C THR A 165 -12.89 5.57 -13.18
N LEU A 166 -11.60 5.90 -13.31
CA LEU A 166 -10.89 6.79 -12.38
C LEU A 166 -11.46 8.21 -12.38
N VAL A 167 -11.75 8.76 -13.55
CA VAL A 167 -12.37 10.09 -13.68
C VAL A 167 -13.77 10.07 -13.07
N LEU A 168 -14.56 9.03 -13.33
CA LEU A 168 -15.90 8.89 -12.73
C LEU A 168 -15.84 8.85 -11.20
N LEU A 169 -14.93 8.05 -10.62
CA LEU A 169 -14.75 7.96 -9.18
C LEU A 169 -14.30 9.29 -8.57
N LEU A 170 -13.42 10.03 -9.26
CA LEU A 170 -12.98 11.35 -8.82
C LEU A 170 -14.14 12.36 -8.86
N VAL A 171 -14.95 12.36 -9.91
CA VAL A 171 -16.14 13.21 -10.04
C VAL A 171 -17.15 12.87 -8.92
N VAL A 172 -17.45 11.59 -8.70
CA VAL A 172 -18.36 11.16 -7.63
C VAL A 172 -17.84 11.57 -6.25
N SER A 173 -16.54 11.40 -5.99
CA SER A 173 -15.90 11.84 -4.73
C SER A 173 -16.04 13.36 -4.52
N LEU A 174 -15.76 14.16 -5.55
CA LEU A 174 -15.91 15.62 -5.50
C LEU A 174 -17.37 16.06 -5.28
N LEU A 175 -18.33 15.41 -5.94
CA LEU A 175 -19.76 15.66 -5.76
C LEU A 175 -20.21 15.30 -4.34
N SER A 176 -19.74 14.17 -3.82
CA SER A 176 -20.02 13.72 -2.44
C SER A 176 -19.46 14.69 -1.40
N PHE A 177 -18.27 15.26 -1.66
CA PHE A 177 -17.65 16.24 -0.77
C PHE A 177 -18.37 17.60 -0.80
N LYS A 178 -18.89 18.01 -1.97
CA LYS A 178 -19.70 19.23 -2.11
C LYS A 178 -21.09 19.08 -1.48
N ALA A 179 -21.72 17.92 -1.62
CA ALA A 179 -23.02 17.63 -1.02
C ALA A 179 -23.00 17.61 0.52
N LYS A 180 -21.86 17.30 1.14
CA LYS A 180 -21.68 17.30 2.59
C LYS A 180 -21.35 18.70 3.18
N ARG A 181 -21.15 19.70 2.30
CA ARG A 181 -20.75 21.06 2.66
C ARG A 181 -21.88 22.09 2.50
N ASN A 182 -23.03 21.67 1.97
CA ASN A 182 -24.30 22.38 1.97
C ASN A 182 -25.22 21.75 3.02
#